data_AF-A0A1Q3PN44-F1
#
_entry.id   AF-A0A1Q3PN44-F1
#
_cell.length_a   1.000
_cell.length_b   1.000
_cell.length_c   1.000
_cell.angle_alpha   90.00
_cell.angle_beta   90.00
_cell.angle_gamma   90.00
#
_symmetry.space_group_name_H-M   'P 1'
#
loop_
_entity.id
_entity.type
_entity.pdbx_description
1 polymer ?
#
loop_
_entity_poly.entity_id
_entity_poly.type
_entity_poly.pdbx_seq_one_letter_code
_entity_poly.pdbx_strand_id
1 'polypeptide(L)'
;MSKSKFETSLESGVHHQLQALTGNWKGTTKTWFEPNVVADESEMQGTIKPILGGRFLLHEYQGSLNGKPFDGITIFGFDIANNNFQAAWVDSFHMGTGIMLSNGTPTENGFSVLGQFSVPEYPQPWNWRTTAELKDPDTLIITAYNISPEGEEDKATETVYKRMN
;
A
#
# COMPACT_ATOMS: atom_id res chain seq x y z
N MET A 1 2.25 -36.03 -5.88
CA MET A 1 3.27 -34.98 -6.09
C MET A 1 3.33 -34.12 -4.85
N SER A 2 4.52 -33.73 -4.39
CA SER A 2 4.66 -32.78 -3.27
C SER A 2 4.19 -31.39 -3.70
N LYS A 3 3.52 -30.65 -2.81
CA LYS A 3 3.13 -29.25 -3.08
C LYS A 3 4.38 -28.38 -3.31
N SER A 4 4.27 -27.44 -4.23
CA SER A 4 5.26 -26.39 -4.44
C SER A 4 5.31 -25.42 -3.26
N LYS A 5 6.41 -24.66 -3.12
CA LYS A 5 6.53 -23.63 -2.08
C LYS A 5 5.40 -22.60 -2.15
N PHE A 6 4.95 -22.26 -3.36
CA PHE A 6 3.87 -21.32 -3.57
C PHE A 6 2.52 -21.89 -3.12
N GLU A 7 2.18 -23.13 -3.49
CA GLU A 7 0.94 -23.78 -3.05
C GLU A 7 0.88 -23.86 -1.52
N THR A 8 1.98 -24.25 -0.86
CA THR A 8 2.06 -24.25 0.60
C THR A 8 1.89 -22.84 1.18
N SER A 9 2.50 -21.82 0.58
CA SER A 9 2.38 -20.42 1.03
C SER A 9 0.96 -19.88 0.88
N LEU A 10 0.25 -20.29 -0.17
CA LEU A 10 -1.14 -19.87 -0.43
C LEU A 10 -2.12 -20.53 0.55
N GLU A 11 -1.82 -21.75 1.00
CA GLU A 11 -2.66 -22.48 1.96
C GLU A 11 -2.54 -21.95 3.39
N SER A 12 -1.33 -21.62 3.85
CA SER A 12 -1.11 -21.27 5.26
C SER A 12 0.08 -20.34 5.52
N GLY A 13 0.66 -19.72 4.49
CA GLY A 13 1.84 -18.85 4.62
C GLY A 13 1.54 -17.39 4.29
N VAL A 14 2.59 -16.66 3.87
CA VAL A 14 2.49 -15.22 3.58
C VAL A 14 1.47 -14.92 2.47
N HIS A 15 1.36 -15.77 1.44
CA HIS A 15 0.33 -15.56 0.41
C HIS A 15 -1.08 -15.74 0.96
N HIS A 16 -1.31 -16.67 1.89
CA HIS A 16 -2.59 -16.81 2.60
C HIS A 16 -2.95 -15.51 3.35
N GLN A 17 -2.01 -14.96 4.11
CA GLN A 17 -2.19 -13.69 4.82
C GLN A 17 -2.47 -12.54 3.85
N LEU A 18 -1.72 -12.49 2.74
CA LEU A 18 -1.93 -11.50 1.70
C LEU A 18 -3.36 -11.62 1.13
N GLN A 19 -3.83 -12.84 0.82
CA GLN A 19 -5.19 -13.06 0.31
C GLN A 19 -6.29 -12.51 1.21
N ALA A 20 -6.08 -12.40 2.52
CA ALA A 20 -7.05 -11.84 3.46
C ALA A 20 -7.40 -10.36 3.18
N LEU A 21 -6.54 -9.64 2.44
CA LEU A 21 -6.81 -8.26 2.00
C LEU A 21 -7.84 -8.18 0.86
N THR A 22 -8.12 -9.28 0.17
CA THR A 22 -9.06 -9.32 -0.96
C THR A 22 -10.44 -8.86 -0.54
N GLY A 23 -11.04 -7.92 -1.26
CA GLY A 23 -12.38 -7.44 -0.98
C GLY A 23 -12.67 -6.07 -1.60
N ASN A 24 -13.91 -5.63 -1.43
CA ASN A 24 -14.32 -4.25 -1.67
C ASN A 24 -14.23 -3.48 -0.35
N TRP A 25 -13.73 -2.26 -0.41
CA TRP A 25 -13.38 -1.46 0.73
C TRP A 25 -13.90 -0.03 0.55
N LYS A 26 -14.44 0.54 1.63
CA LYS A 26 -14.76 1.97 1.71
C LYS A 26 -14.26 2.52 3.03
N GLY A 27 -13.71 3.72 3.01
CA GLY A 27 -13.06 4.30 4.18
C GLY A 27 -12.84 5.79 4.06
N THR A 28 -12.02 6.28 4.97
CA THR A 28 -11.60 7.67 5.01
C THR A 28 -10.08 7.72 4.98
N THR A 29 -9.54 8.60 4.14
CA THR A 29 -8.12 8.93 4.09
C THR A 29 -7.91 10.28 4.75
N LYS A 30 -6.98 10.32 5.70
CA LYS A 30 -6.41 11.57 6.20
C LYS A 30 -5.07 11.81 5.51
N THR A 31 -4.80 13.06 5.19
CA THR A 31 -3.56 13.50 4.54
C THR A 31 -2.90 14.57 5.39
N TRP A 32 -1.57 14.51 5.47
CA TRP A 32 -0.72 15.46 6.17
C TRP A 32 0.33 16.01 5.20
N PHE A 33 0.49 17.33 5.17
CA PHE A 33 1.62 18.00 4.51
C PHE A 33 2.65 18.51 5.52
N GLU A 34 2.25 18.63 6.78
CA GLU A 34 3.09 19.03 7.90
C GLU A 34 2.93 18.01 9.05
N PRO A 35 3.97 17.80 9.86
CA PRO A 35 3.92 16.87 10.97
C PRO A 35 2.75 17.18 11.91
N ASN A 36 1.90 16.18 12.16
CA ASN A 36 0.78 16.24 13.09
C ASN A 36 -0.35 17.24 12.76
N VAL A 37 -0.35 17.86 11.56
CA VAL A 37 -1.43 18.75 11.11
C VAL A 37 -2.18 18.10 9.94
N VAL A 38 -3.44 17.69 10.18
CA VAL A 38 -4.29 17.11 9.12
C VAL A 38 -4.62 18.21 8.10
N ALA A 39 -4.17 18.02 6.86
CA ALA A 39 -4.39 18.95 5.77
C ALA A 39 -5.70 18.68 5.02
N ASP A 40 -6.10 17.41 4.91
CA ASP A 40 -7.33 16.98 4.24
C ASP A 40 -7.85 15.67 4.86
N GLU A 41 -9.16 15.50 4.82
CA GLU A 41 -9.85 14.26 5.20
C GLU A 41 -10.96 13.98 4.18
N SER A 42 -10.86 12.85 3.47
CA SER A 42 -11.73 12.54 2.33
C SER A 42 -12.14 11.07 2.28
N GLU A 43 -13.28 10.79 1.64
CA GLU A 43 -13.70 9.41 1.40
C GLU A 43 -12.78 8.73 0.37
N MET A 44 -12.54 7.44 0.60
CA MET A 44 -11.77 6.58 -0.29
C MET A 44 -12.57 5.29 -0.54
N GLN A 45 -12.56 4.83 -1.79
CA GLN A 45 -13.10 3.52 -2.17
C GLN A 45 -12.01 2.72 -2.86
N GLY A 46 -11.92 1.43 -2.52
CA GLY A 46 -10.90 0.55 -3.05
C GLY A 46 -11.41 -0.87 -3.31
N THR A 47 -10.85 -1.53 -4.30
CA THR A 47 -11.02 -2.96 -4.55
C THR A 47 -9.66 -3.62 -4.53
N ILE A 48 -9.52 -4.69 -3.74
CA ILE A 48 -8.33 -5.53 -3.73
C ILE A 48 -8.72 -6.89 -4.28
N LYS A 49 -8.07 -7.33 -5.37
CA LYS A 49 -8.36 -8.62 -6.01
C LYS A 49 -7.10 -9.43 -6.28
N PRO A 50 -7.16 -10.77 -6.18
CA PRO A 50 -6.05 -11.61 -6.57
C PRO A 50 -5.86 -11.62 -8.08
N ILE A 51 -4.60 -11.58 -8.50
CA ILE A 51 -4.22 -11.74 -9.90
C ILE A 51 -3.20 -12.88 -10.03
N LEU A 52 -3.11 -13.45 -11.24
CA LEU A 52 -2.16 -14.54 -11.55
C LEU A 52 -2.25 -15.74 -10.58
N GLY A 53 -3.49 -16.09 -10.19
CA GLY A 53 -3.77 -17.21 -9.30
C GLY A 53 -3.37 -16.97 -7.84
N GLY A 54 -3.46 -15.73 -7.35
CA GLY A 54 -3.15 -15.37 -5.96
C GLY A 54 -1.66 -15.12 -5.70
N ARG A 55 -0.84 -15.00 -6.76
CA ARG A 55 0.58 -14.63 -6.65
C ARG A 55 0.78 -13.17 -6.26
N PHE A 56 -0.14 -12.33 -6.73
CA PHE A 56 -0.15 -10.91 -6.44
C PHE A 56 -1.57 -10.47 -6.13
N LEU A 57 -1.69 -9.30 -5.51
CA LEU A 57 -2.94 -8.57 -5.39
C LEU A 57 -2.86 -7.29 -6.21
N LEU A 58 -3.99 -6.93 -6.81
CA LEU A 58 -4.21 -5.65 -7.45
C LEU A 58 -5.17 -4.84 -6.59
N HIS A 59 -4.68 -3.73 -6.04
CA HIS A 59 -5.45 -2.72 -5.30
C HIS A 59 -5.74 -1.56 -6.25
N GLU A 60 -6.99 -1.39 -6.64
CA GLU A 60 -7.48 -0.24 -7.40
C GLU A 60 -8.28 0.65 -6.46
N TYR A 61 -8.03 1.95 -6.45
CA TYR A 61 -8.72 2.86 -5.55
C TYR A 61 -9.00 4.22 -6.19
N GLN A 62 -10.03 4.88 -5.66
CA GLN A 62 -10.48 6.20 -6.06
C GLN A 62 -10.74 7.04 -4.81
N GLY A 63 -10.23 8.26 -4.82
CA GLY A 63 -10.36 9.20 -3.71
C GLY A 63 -10.41 10.64 -4.17
N SER A 64 -10.29 11.56 -3.22
CA SER A 64 -10.12 12.97 -3.52
C SER A 64 -9.16 13.63 -2.55
N LEU A 65 -8.52 14.72 -2.97
CA LEU A 65 -7.69 15.56 -2.13
C LEU A 65 -8.11 17.02 -2.35
N ASN A 66 -8.52 17.72 -1.29
CA ASN A 66 -9.07 19.07 -1.40
C ASN A 66 -10.21 19.14 -2.44
N GLY A 67 -11.06 18.11 -2.48
CA GLY A 67 -12.18 17.97 -3.40
C GLY A 67 -11.82 17.63 -4.86
N LYS A 68 -10.53 17.49 -5.20
CA LYS A 68 -10.10 17.07 -6.55
C LYS A 68 -9.98 15.54 -6.61
N PRO A 69 -10.64 14.87 -7.56
CA PRO A 69 -10.59 13.41 -7.66
C PRO A 69 -9.22 12.92 -8.13
N PHE A 70 -8.82 11.74 -7.66
CA PHE A 70 -7.69 10.99 -8.19
C PHE A 70 -7.97 9.48 -8.17
N ASP A 71 -7.23 8.77 -9.01
CA ASP A 71 -7.26 7.31 -9.11
C ASP A 71 -5.86 6.75 -8.85
N GLY A 72 -5.78 5.56 -8.29
CA GLY A 72 -4.50 4.88 -8.10
C GLY A 72 -4.59 3.37 -8.14
N ILE A 73 -3.44 2.76 -8.44
CA ILE A 73 -3.28 1.34 -8.58
C ILE A 73 -2.00 0.92 -7.86
N THR A 74 -2.10 -0.09 -7.01
CA THR A 74 -0.95 -0.76 -6.42
C THR A 74 -1.01 -2.26 -6.68
N ILE A 75 0.08 -2.83 -7.15
CA ILE A 75 0.27 -4.29 -7.16
C ILE A 75 1.09 -4.66 -5.93
N PHE A 76 0.61 -5.61 -5.12
CA PHE A 76 1.34 -6.18 -4.00
C PHE A 76 1.73 -7.63 -4.27
N GLY A 77 2.93 -8.03 -3.86
CA GLY A 77 3.40 -9.41 -3.97
C GLY A 77 4.38 -9.78 -2.87
N PHE A 78 4.63 -11.08 -2.74
CA PHE A 78 5.66 -11.61 -1.86
C PHE A 78 6.56 -12.58 -2.63
N ASP A 79 7.85 -12.25 -2.73
CA ASP A 79 8.83 -13.10 -3.36
C ASP A 79 9.34 -14.14 -2.36
N ILE A 80 8.94 -15.39 -2.56
CA ILE A 80 9.32 -16.52 -1.70
C ILE A 80 10.83 -16.79 -1.76
N ALA A 81 11.48 -16.56 -2.91
CA ALA A 81 12.90 -16.87 -3.07
C ALA A 81 13.77 -15.89 -2.28
N ASN A 82 13.40 -14.61 -2.29
CA ASN A 82 14.12 -13.53 -1.62
C ASN A 82 13.53 -13.17 -0.25
N ASN A 83 12.41 -13.79 0.15
CA ASN A 83 11.71 -13.54 1.41
C ASN A 83 11.38 -12.06 1.61
N ASN A 84 10.89 -11.38 0.56
CA ASN A 84 10.59 -9.95 0.60
C ASN A 84 9.20 -9.62 0.02
N PHE A 85 8.55 -8.61 0.59
CA PHE A 85 7.39 -7.98 -0.01
C PHE A 85 7.81 -7.03 -1.11
N GLN A 86 6.98 -6.91 -2.14
CA GLN A 86 7.17 -6.01 -3.26
C GLN A 86 5.89 -5.25 -3.54
N ALA A 87 6.02 -3.99 -3.92
CA ALA A 87 4.92 -3.20 -4.42
C ALA A 87 5.33 -2.41 -5.67
N ALA A 88 4.37 -2.23 -6.58
CA ALA A 88 4.46 -1.30 -7.69
C ALA A 88 3.25 -0.37 -7.63
N TRP A 89 3.49 0.92 -7.44
CA TRP A 89 2.46 1.92 -7.24
C TRP A 89 2.49 2.98 -8.34
N VAL A 90 1.30 3.30 -8.84
CA VAL A 90 1.01 4.39 -9.77
C VAL A 90 -0.26 5.11 -9.33
N ASP A 91 -0.34 6.41 -9.58
CA ASP A 91 -1.57 7.18 -9.37
C ASP A 91 -1.66 8.36 -10.35
N SER A 92 -2.81 9.02 -10.37
CA SER A 92 -3.05 10.20 -11.20
C SER A 92 -2.67 11.53 -10.51
N PHE A 93 -2.01 11.47 -9.35
CA PHE A 93 -1.77 12.65 -8.52
C PHE A 93 -0.31 12.77 -8.06
N HIS A 94 0.17 11.87 -7.21
CA HIS A 94 1.48 11.99 -6.58
C HIS A 94 2.64 11.58 -7.50
N MET A 95 2.49 10.47 -8.22
CA MET A 95 3.54 9.89 -9.05
C MET A 95 3.63 10.50 -10.44
N GLY A 96 2.59 11.22 -10.89
CA GLY A 96 2.51 11.76 -12.25
C GLY A 96 2.58 10.64 -13.30
N THR A 97 3.72 10.49 -13.98
CA THR A 97 3.96 9.39 -14.94
C THR A 97 4.98 8.35 -14.45
N GLY A 98 5.40 8.47 -13.19
CA GLY A 98 6.34 7.55 -12.55
C GLY A 98 5.68 6.29 -12.03
N ILE A 99 6.49 5.24 -11.85
CA ILE A 99 6.12 4.03 -11.13
C ILE A 99 7.01 3.96 -9.90
N MET A 100 6.42 3.94 -8.71
CA MET A 100 7.16 3.69 -7.48
C MET A 100 7.27 2.18 -7.27
N LEU A 101 8.49 1.67 -7.30
CA LEU A 101 8.80 0.31 -6.88
C LEU A 101 9.23 0.33 -5.42
N SER A 102 8.71 -0.62 -4.65
CA SER A 102 9.00 -0.72 -3.23
C SER A 102 9.30 -2.15 -2.84
N ASN A 103 10.18 -2.33 -1.86
CA ASN A 103 10.50 -3.63 -1.28
C ASN A 103 10.40 -3.55 0.25
N GLY A 104 10.15 -4.68 0.90
CA GLY A 104 10.18 -4.73 2.37
C GLY A 104 9.85 -6.08 2.95
N THR A 105 9.26 -6.09 4.14
CA THR A 105 9.17 -7.28 4.99
C THR A 105 7.76 -7.48 5.57
N PRO A 106 7.39 -8.72 5.91
CA PRO A 106 6.18 -8.97 6.69
C PRO A 106 6.24 -8.23 8.03
N THR A 107 5.06 -7.89 8.53
CA THR A 107 4.82 -7.47 9.92
C THR A 107 3.87 -8.46 10.58
N GLU A 108 3.52 -8.25 11.85
CA GLU A 108 2.59 -9.13 12.57
C GLU A 108 1.23 -9.26 11.87
N ASN A 109 0.69 -8.12 11.39
CA ASN A 109 -0.65 -8.03 10.82
C ASN A 109 -0.67 -7.56 9.35
N GLY A 110 0.45 -7.70 8.64
CA GLY A 110 0.54 -7.29 7.23
C GLY A 110 1.98 -7.13 6.76
N PHE A 111 2.32 -5.95 6.21
CA PHE A 111 3.66 -5.69 5.68
C PHE A 111 4.04 -4.21 5.72
N SER A 112 5.34 -3.96 5.59
CA SER A 112 5.92 -2.62 5.38
C SER A 112 6.84 -2.68 4.16
N VAL A 113 6.66 -1.77 3.21
CA VAL A 113 7.51 -1.61 2.02
C VAL A 113 8.06 -0.20 1.92
N LEU A 114 9.27 -0.06 1.40
CA LEU A 114 9.96 1.21 1.20
C LEU A 114 10.25 1.39 -0.29
N GLY A 115 9.78 2.50 -0.84
CA GLY A 115 10.11 2.97 -2.18
C GLY A 115 10.77 4.34 -2.13
N GLN A 116 11.06 4.89 -3.31
CA GLN A 116 11.64 6.21 -3.47
C GLN A 116 10.89 6.97 -4.58
N PHE A 117 10.81 8.28 -4.42
CA PHE A 117 10.35 9.20 -5.46
C PHE A 117 11.26 10.42 -5.52
N SER A 118 11.28 11.05 -6.69
CA SER A 118 12.00 12.30 -6.93
C SER A 118 11.00 13.35 -7.36
N VAL A 119 11.11 14.55 -6.80
CA VAL A 119 10.37 15.73 -7.26
C VAL A 119 11.37 16.76 -7.77
N PRO A 120 11.09 17.49 -8.86
CA PRO A 120 12.03 18.47 -9.44
C PRO A 120 12.54 19.53 -8.46
N GLU A 121 11.76 19.83 -7.43
CA GLU A 121 12.04 20.83 -6.40
C GLU A 121 13.22 20.43 -5.50
N TYR A 122 13.51 19.13 -5.36
CA TYR A 122 14.57 18.62 -4.49
C TYR A 122 15.63 17.82 -5.26
N PRO A 123 16.94 18.04 -4.99
CA PRO A 123 18.02 17.36 -5.72
C PRO A 123 18.20 15.90 -5.31
N GLN A 124 17.74 15.51 -4.10
CA GLN A 124 17.86 14.16 -3.57
C GLN A 124 16.47 13.49 -3.54
N PRO A 125 16.40 12.18 -3.82
CA PRO A 125 15.14 11.44 -3.71
C PRO A 125 14.67 11.35 -2.26
N TRP A 126 13.36 11.40 -2.08
CA TRP A 126 12.71 11.12 -0.80
C TRP A 126 12.35 9.64 -0.75
N ASN A 127 12.32 9.06 0.45
CA ASN A 127 11.77 7.71 0.61
C ASN A 127 10.28 7.79 0.97
N TRP A 128 9.55 6.78 0.52
CA TRP A 128 8.13 6.61 0.78
C TRP A 128 7.91 5.23 1.38
N ARG A 129 7.58 5.19 2.67
CA ARG A 129 7.29 3.93 3.36
C ARG A 129 5.79 3.72 3.40
N THR A 130 5.32 2.58 2.90
CA THR A 130 3.90 2.18 2.97
C THR A 130 3.76 0.96 3.86
N THR A 131 2.79 1.01 4.77
CA THR A 131 2.39 -0.11 5.61
C THR A 131 0.95 -0.48 5.29
N ALA A 132 0.66 -1.77 5.22
CA ALA A 132 -0.70 -2.30 5.20
C ALA A 132 -0.87 -3.19 6.43
N GLU A 133 -1.93 -2.94 7.20
CA GLU A 133 -2.26 -3.64 8.44
C GLU A 133 -3.72 -4.06 8.42
N LEU A 134 -3.98 -5.36 8.41
CA LEU A 134 -5.32 -5.91 8.59
C LEU A 134 -5.57 -6.12 10.08
N LYS A 135 -6.18 -5.12 10.74
CA LYS A 135 -6.40 -5.12 12.20
C LYS A 135 -7.38 -6.20 12.65
N ASP A 136 -8.39 -6.42 11.83
CA ASP A 136 -9.41 -7.45 11.96
C ASP A 136 -9.92 -7.78 10.56
N PRO A 137 -10.75 -8.84 10.38
CA PRO A 137 -11.21 -9.25 9.06
C PRO A 137 -11.86 -8.14 8.21
N ASP A 138 -12.39 -7.09 8.85
CA ASP A 138 -13.19 -6.05 8.20
C ASP A 138 -12.55 -4.66 8.29
N THR A 139 -11.32 -4.55 8.81
CA THR A 139 -10.62 -3.27 9.00
C THR A 139 -9.19 -3.35 8.48
N LEU A 140 -8.96 -2.70 7.33
CA LEU A 140 -7.65 -2.55 6.71
C LEU A 140 -7.16 -1.11 6.90
N ILE A 141 -5.96 -0.95 7.42
CA ILE A 141 -5.29 0.35 7.51
C ILE A 141 -4.11 0.37 6.56
N ILE A 142 -4.07 1.34 5.65
CA ILE A 142 -2.92 1.61 4.80
C ILE A 142 -2.38 2.98 5.18
N THR A 143 -1.15 3.01 5.68
CA THR A 143 -0.48 4.24 6.11
C THR A 143 0.80 4.43 5.31
N ALA A 144 1.01 5.65 4.82
CA ALA A 144 2.25 6.03 4.16
C ALA A 144 2.98 7.14 4.91
N TYR A 145 4.31 7.14 4.78
CA TYR A 145 5.22 8.08 5.43
C TYR A 145 6.19 8.64 4.40
N ASN A 146 6.39 9.96 4.46
CA ASN A 146 7.48 10.64 3.78
C ASN A 146 8.72 10.55 4.66
N ILE A 147 9.85 10.22 4.06
CA ILE A 147 11.14 10.24 4.74
C ILE A 147 12.08 11.16 3.97
N SER A 148 12.54 12.23 4.63
CA SER A 148 13.46 13.19 4.04
C SER A 148 14.81 12.54 3.70
N PRO A 149 15.62 13.15 2.81
CA PRO A 149 16.99 12.72 2.58
C PRO A 149 17.86 12.65 3.86
N GLU A 150 17.53 13.47 4.86
CA GLU A 150 18.17 13.50 6.17
C GLU A 150 17.68 12.37 7.10
N GLY A 151 16.61 11.67 6.73
CA GLY A 151 16.06 10.53 7.46
C GLY A 151 14.93 10.86 8.43
N GLU A 152 14.41 12.10 8.40
CA GLU A 152 13.24 12.49 9.18
C GLU A 152 11.98 11.85 8.58
N GLU A 153 11.21 11.14 9.40
CA GLU A 153 10.03 10.39 8.96
C GLU A 153 8.75 11.03 9.49
N ASP A 154 7.86 11.40 8.58
CA ASP A 154 6.57 12.00 8.88
C ASP A 154 5.43 11.25 8.18
N LYS A 155 4.32 11.08 8.89
CA LYS A 155 3.11 10.47 8.31
C LYS A 155 2.59 11.36 7.17
N ALA A 156 2.35 10.77 6.01
CA ALA A 156 1.85 11.44 4.82
C ALA A 156 0.36 11.16 4.59
N THR A 157 -0.03 9.88 4.63
CA THR A 157 -1.43 9.47 4.48
C THR A 157 -1.78 8.32 5.41
N GLU A 158 -3.05 8.25 5.82
CA GLU A 158 -3.61 7.13 6.56
C GLU A 158 -5.02 6.88 6.06
N THR A 159 -5.22 5.72 5.44
CA THR A 159 -6.52 5.26 4.99
C THR A 159 -7.01 4.19 5.92
N VAL A 160 -8.14 4.44 6.58
CA VAL A 160 -8.83 3.43 7.39
C VAL A 160 -10.01 2.91 6.58
N TYR A 161 -9.84 1.72 6.01
CA TYR A 161 -10.86 1.04 5.24
C TYR A 161 -11.73 0.12 6.12
N LYS A 162 -13.01 0.08 5.76
CA LYS A 162 -13.98 -0.93 6.20
C LYS A 162 -14.41 -1.77 5.02
N ARG A 163 -14.47 -3.09 5.25
CA ARG A 163 -14.92 -4.03 4.23
C ARG A 163 -16.38 -3.77 3.89
N MET A 164 -16.70 -3.79 2.60
CA MET A 164 -18.06 -3.70 2.11
C MET A 164 -18.65 -5.10 1.95
N ASN A 165 -19.82 -5.31 2.54
CA ASN A 165 -20.61 -6.54 2.42
C ASN A 165 -21.39 -6.60 1.09
#